data_AF-A0A842MCY5-F1
#
_entry.id   AF-A0A842MCY5-F1
#
_cell.length_a   1.000
_cell.length_b   1.000
_cell.length_c   1.000
_cell.angle_alpha   90.00
_cell.angle_beta   90.00
_cell.angle_gamma   90.00
#
_symmetry.space_group_name_H-M   'P 1'
#
loop_
_entity.id
_entity.type
_entity.pdbx_description
1 polymer ?
#
loop_
_entity_poly.entity_id
_entity_poly.type
_entity_poly.pdbx_seq_one_letter_code
_entity_poly.pdbx_strand_id
1 'polypeptide(L)'
;MDNRKYENPEMGRKMAEESVTPPFKYWLLMLVFLVTVISVGSAIGFHAFGPTFIENMNAYNLYEMGREGRRLYYETPEGEKMIKVDIGFDMNTTYNSTHGVAYWFMGIELPYGSTLMDAIENIHKAEIAEMRVYDLDDTAVFERVIEDPQSINLEIKFSEILSIKYLDEINGTRSDPVTMAQWMTYFWNAKAQSFAYITVSSTNFELAHKDTVVIIYDIFGGWPADCCSGGAWEYDEYTGPT
;
A
#
# COMPACT_ATOMS: atom_id res chain seq x y z
N MET A 1 65.42 28.59 -7.66
CA MET A 1 65.41 29.44 -6.45
C MET A 1 63.95 29.62 -6.03
N ASP A 2 63.67 29.48 -4.74
CA ASP A 2 62.38 29.86 -4.13
C ASP A 2 62.31 31.39 -3.98
N ASN A 3 61.11 31.96 -4.11
CA ASN A 3 60.53 32.94 -3.17
C ASN A 3 59.23 33.58 -3.71
N ARG A 4 58.09 32.99 -3.30
CA ARG A 4 57.00 33.66 -2.53
C ARG A 4 57.03 35.20 -2.57
N LYS A 5 56.03 35.97 -3.03
CA LYS A 5 54.58 36.07 -2.69
C LYS A 5 53.97 37.22 -3.56
N TYR A 6 52.69 37.61 -3.60
CA TYR A 6 51.44 37.29 -2.86
C TYR A 6 50.19 37.66 -3.73
N GLU A 7 48.99 37.70 -3.10
CA GLU A 7 47.67 38.25 -3.54
C GLU A 7 46.96 37.57 -4.73
N ASN A 8 45.66 37.22 -4.69
CA ASN A 8 44.61 37.33 -3.66
C ASN A 8 43.62 36.13 -3.82
N PRO A 9 43.37 35.31 -2.78
CA PRO A 9 42.59 34.07 -2.92
C PRO A 9 41.16 34.17 -2.37
N GLU A 10 40.24 34.93 -3.00
CA GLU A 10 38.82 34.89 -2.58
C GLU A 10 37.78 35.30 -3.66
N MET A 11 37.91 34.81 -4.91
CA MET A 11 36.86 34.95 -5.94
C MET A 11 36.25 33.59 -6.30
N GLY A 12 35.71 32.90 -5.30
CA GLY A 12 35.09 31.58 -5.42
C GLY A 12 33.95 31.38 -4.43
N ARG A 13 32.79 32.00 -4.73
CA ARG A 13 31.48 31.78 -4.07
C ARG A 13 31.51 31.58 -2.55
N LYS A 14 31.60 32.68 -1.80
CA LYS A 14 30.85 32.79 -0.54
C LYS A 14 29.36 33.00 -0.88
N MET A 15 28.68 31.94 -1.27
CA MET A 15 27.24 31.85 -1.02
C MET A 15 27.11 31.46 0.44
N ALA A 16 26.89 32.44 1.31
CA ALA A 16 26.29 32.12 2.60
C ALA A 16 24.90 31.56 2.29
N GLU A 17 24.63 30.33 2.72
CA GLU A 17 23.25 29.85 2.81
C GLU A 17 22.56 30.72 3.87
N GLU A 18 21.82 31.74 3.41
CA GLU A 18 20.75 32.30 4.22
C GLU A 18 19.76 31.17 4.46
N SER A 19 19.88 30.51 5.62
CA SER A 19 18.88 29.58 6.10
C SER A 19 17.62 30.39 6.38
N VAL A 20 16.75 30.51 5.37
CA VAL A 20 15.42 31.15 5.47
C VAL A 20 14.52 30.24 6.31
N THR A 21 14.83 30.17 7.60
CA THR A 21 13.92 29.65 8.61
C THR A 21 12.67 30.53 8.57
N PRO A 22 11.48 29.98 8.26
CA PRO A 22 10.27 30.78 8.15
C PRO A 22 10.03 31.55 9.44
N PRO A 23 9.72 32.87 9.38
CA PRO A 23 9.51 33.67 10.59
C PRO A 23 8.55 32.99 11.55
N PHE A 24 8.82 33.03 12.86
CA PHE A 24 8.07 32.33 13.92
C PHE A 24 6.53 32.50 13.83
N LYS A 25 6.06 33.60 13.24
CA LYS A 25 4.64 33.86 12.94
C LYS A 25 4.01 32.80 12.01
N TYR A 26 4.75 32.24 11.06
CA TYR A 26 4.30 31.16 10.18
C TYR A 26 4.21 29.82 10.91
N TRP A 27 5.17 29.52 11.80
CA TRP A 27 5.08 28.37 12.69
C TRP A 27 3.88 28.47 13.62
N LEU A 28 3.62 29.66 14.19
CA LEU A 28 2.44 29.91 15.01
C LEU A 28 1.14 29.76 14.20
N LEU A 29 1.08 30.28 12.97
CA LEU A 29 -0.07 30.10 12.06
C LEU A 29 -0.29 28.64 11.68
N MET A 30 0.76 27.90 11.36
CA MET A 30 0.68 26.48 10.99
C MET A 30 0.28 25.61 12.19
N LEU A 31 0.77 25.94 13.39
CA LEU A 31 0.38 25.27 14.64
C LEU A 31 -1.06 25.61 15.03
N VAL A 32 -1.50 26.86 14.90
CA VAL A 32 -2.90 27.23 15.09
C VAL A 32 -3.80 26.54 14.07
N PHE A 33 -3.39 26.46 12.79
CA PHE A 33 -4.12 25.71 11.77
C PHE A 33 -4.22 24.22 12.13
N LEU A 34 -3.10 23.54 12.42
CA LEU A 34 -3.09 22.14 12.86
C LEU A 34 -3.95 21.91 14.11
N VAL A 35 -3.78 22.73 15.15
CA VAL A 35 -4.59 22.64 16.37
C VAL A 35 -6.07 22.90 16.09
N THR A 36 -6.43 23.82 15.18
CA THR A 36 -7.84 24.07 14.81
C THR A 36 -8.40 22.89 14.02
N VAL A 37 -7.64 22.32 13.07
CA VAL A 37 -8.03 21.09 12.34
C VAL A 37 -8.19 19.91 13.29
N ILE A 38 -7.33 19.75 14.31
CA ILE A 38 -7.41 18.67 15.29
C ILE A 38 -8.56 18.88 16.30
N SER A 39 -8.79 20.11 16.75
CA SER A 39 -9.81 20.40 17.79
C SER A 39 -11.23 20.54 17.22
N VAL A 40 -11.40 21.16 16.04
CA VAL A 40 -12.67 21.16 15.29
C VAL A 40 -12.89 19.81 14.59
N GLY A 41 -11.82 19.13 14.17
CA GLY A 41 -11.84 17.78 13.62
C GLY A 41 -11.89 16.67 14.66
N SER A 42 -12.44 16.92 15.85
CA SER A 42 -12.93 15.83 16.70
C SER A 42 -14.29 15.36 16.19
N ALA A 43 -14.46 14.05 15.99
CA ALA A 43 -15.67 13.28 15.60
C ALA A 43 -16.66 13.93 14.60
N ILE A 44 -17.34 15.00 15.00
CA ILE A 44 -18.36 15.73 14.22
C ILE A 44 -17.77 16.31 12.91
N GLY A 45 -16.55 16.87 12.96
CA GLY A 45 -15.88 17.38 11.77
C GLY A 45 -15.57 16.27 10.75
N PHE A 46 -15.03 15.14 11.22
CA PHE A 46 -14.79 13.97 10.37
C PHE A 46 -16.09 13.28 9.91
N HIS A 47 -17.19 13.33 10.66
CA HIS A 47 -18.47 12.80 10.17
C HIS A 47 -19.04 13.59 8.97
N ALA A 48 -18.78 14.90 8.88
CA ALA A 48 -19.27 15.74 7.79
C ALA A 48 -18.28 15.82 6.60
N PHE A 49 -16.97 15.91 6.86
CA PHE A 49 -15.93 16.04 5.83
C PHE A 49 -15.26 14.72 5.45
N GLY A 50 -15.34 13.70 6.30
CA GLY A 50 -14.70 12.40 6.12
C GLY A 50 -15.12 11.68 4.83
N PRO A 51 -16.41 11.53 4.50
CA PRO A 51 -16.82 10.89 3.25
C PRO A 51 -16.17 11.53 2.01
N THR A 52 -16.27 12.85 1.89
CA THR A 52 -15.66 13.61 0.79
C THR A 52 -14.12 13.60 0.82
N PHE A 53 -13.50 13.53 2.00
CA PHE A 53 -12.06 13.34 2.12
C PHE A 53 -11.63 11.95 1.64
N ILE A 54 -12.33 10.88 2.04
CA ILE A 54 -12.07 9.50 1.58
C ILE A 54 -12.33 9.37 0.08
N GLU A 55 -13.37 10.01 -0.47
CA GLU A 55 -13.63 10.04 -1.92
C GLU A 55 -12.50 10.73 -2.69
N ASN A 56 -12.05 11.90 -2.24
CA ASN A 56 -10.93 12.62 -2.86
C ASN A 56 -9.60 11.85 -2.74
N MET A 57 -9.36 11.22 -1.58
CA MET A 57 -8.20 10.36 -1.36
C MET A 57 -8.25 9.13 -2.29
N ASN A 58 -9.38 8.45 -2.39
CA ASN A 58 -9.57 7.34 -3.34
C ASN A 58 -9.39 7.77 -4.80
N ALA A 59 -9.83 8.97 -5.18
CA ALA A 59 -9.60 9.50 -6.54
C ALA A 59 -8.11 9.80 -6.81
N TYR A 60 -7.39 10.35 -5.82
CA TYR A 60 -5.94 10.56 -5.89
C TYR A 60 -5.17 9.23 -5.96
N ASN A 61 -5.54 8.26 -5.12
CA ASN A 61 -5.03 6.90 -5.11
C ASN A 61 -5.19 6.21 -6.48
N LEU A 62 -6.36 6.33 -7.12
CA LEU A 62 -6.61 5.79 -8.48
C LEU A 62 -5.72 6.43 -9.55
N TYR A 63 -5.31 7.68 -9.37
CA TYR A 63 -4.34 8.33 -10.23
C TYR A 63 -2.91 7.80 -9.96
N GLU A 64 -2.54 7.65 -8.68
CA GLU A 64 -1.23 7.08 -8.28
C GLU A 64 -1.05 5.60 -8.66
N MET A 65 -2.12 4.82 -8.81
CA MET A 65 -2.07 3.47 -9.40
C MET A 65 -1.86 3.43 -10.92
N GLY A 66 -1.77 4.59 -11.57
CA GLY A 66 -1.70 4.66 -13.04
C GLY A 66 -3.00 4.26 -13.74
N ARG A 67 -4.13 4.13 -13.00
CA ARG A 67 -5.45 3.77 -13.56
C ARG A 67 -6.18 4.96 -14.19
N GLU A 68 -5.67 6.18 -14.02
CA GLU A 68 -6.20 7.43 -14.60
C GLU A 68 -7.71 7.63 -14.34
N GLY A 69 -8.19 7.17 -13.18
CA GLY A 69 -9.61 7.24 -12.77
C GLY A 69 -10.53 6.17 -13.39
N ARG A 70 -10.01 5.22 -14.17
CA ARG A 70 -10.80 4.15 -14.77
C ARG A 70 -11.03 2.97 -13.81
N ARG A 71 -12.23 2.39 -13.88
CA ARG A 71 -12.60 1.11 -13.27
C ARG A 71 -12.91 0.12 -14.39
N LEU A 72 -12.26 -1.04 -14.37
CA LEU A 72 -12.42 -2.09 -15.37
C LEU A 72 -13.27 -3.24 -14.84
N TYR A 73 -13.98 -3.90 -15.75
CA TYR A 73 -14.70 -5.17 -15.57
C TYR A 73 -14.65 -5.97 -16.88
N TYR A 74 -14.99 -7.25 -16.80
CA TYR A 74 -15.41 -8.05 -17.96
C TYR A 74 -16.87 -8.45 -17.80
N GLU A 75 -17.49 -8.94 -18.87
CA GLU A 75 -18.87 -9.44 -18.86
C GLU A 75 -18.86 -10.96 -19.04
N THR A 76 -19.64 -11.67 -18.22
CA THR A 76 -19.86 -13.12 -18.36
C THR A 76 -20.72 -13.43 -19.59
N PRO A 77 -20.79 -14.69 -20.07
CA PRO A 77 -21.73 -15.08 -21.12
C PRO A 77 -23.20 -14.72 -20.83
N GLU A 78 -23.55 -14.64 -19.54
CA GLU A 78 -24.87 -14.27 -19.02
C GLU A 78 -25.08 -12.74 -18.94
N GLY A 79 -24.04 -11.94 -19.17
CA GLY A 79 -24.06 -10.47 -19.13
C GLY A 79 -23.80 -9.85 -17.76
N GLU A 80 -23.31 -10.63 -16.78
CA GLU A 80 -22.96 -10.14 -15.45
C GLU A 80 -21.60 -9.44 -15.49
N LYS A 81 -21.49 -8.28 -14.84
CA LYS A 81 -20.24 -7.50 -14.80
C LYS A 81 -19.39 -7.98 -13.63
N MET A 82 -18.21 -8.50 -13.93
CA MET A 82 -17.33 -9.16 -12.97
C MET A 82 -15.91 -8.57 -13.00
N ILE A 83 -15.17 -8.80 -11.93
CA ILE A 83 -13.75 -8.52 -11.80
C ILE A 83 -13.02 -9.80 -11.39
N LYS A 84 -11.73 -9.88 -11.70
CA LYS A 84 -10.78 -10.87 -11.17
C LYS A 84 -9.61 -10.09 -10.62
N VAL A 85 -9.18 -10.43 -9.42
CA VAL A 85 -8.15 -9.70 -8.67
C VAL A 85 -7.20 -10.67 -8.00
N ASP A 86 -5.98 -10.22 -7.76
CA ASP A 86 -4.95 -11.01 -7.09
C ASP A 86 -4.60 -10.35 -5.76
N ILE A 87 -4.53 -11.14 -4.68
CA ILE A 87 -4.19 -10.63 -3.34
C ILE A 87 -3.04 -11.44 -2.73
N GLY A 88 -1.96 -10.74 -2.43
CA GLY A 88 -0.85 -11.20 -1.61
C GLY A 88 -1.00 -10.82 -0.15
N PHE A 89 -0.61 -11.70 0.75
CA PHE A 89 -0.40 -11.43 2.18
C PHE A 89 1.06 -11.72 2.53
N ASP A 90 1.84 -10.67 2.74
CA ASP A 90 3.18 -10.77 3.33
C ASP A 90 3.03 -10.59 4.83
N MET A 91 3.05 -11.69 5.57
CA MET A 91 2.88 -11.61 7.02
C MET A 91 4.10 -11.01 7.72
N ASN A 92 5.25 -10.88 7.03
CA ASN A 92 6.55 -10.56 7.63
C ASN A 92 6.85 -11.43 8.87
N THR A 93 6.31 -12.64 8.89
CA THR A 93 6.51 -13.63 9.94
C THR A 93 7.51 -14.68 9.46
N THR A 94 8.39 -15.07 10.37
CA THR A 94 9.42 -16.06 10.09
C THR A 94 8.80 -17.46 10.02
N TYR A 95 8.83 -18.07 8.84
CA TYR A 95 8.50 -19.49 8.65
C TYR A 95 9.50 -20.37 9.41
N ASN A 96 10.77 -19.97 9.39
CA ASN A 96 11.82 -20.49 10.24
C ASN A 96 12.87 -19.38 10.50
N SER A 97 13.95 -19.69 11.22
CA SER A 97 14.97 -18.70 11.61
C SER A 97 15.70 -17.99 10.45
N THR A 98 15.56 -18.44 9.21
CA THR A 98 16.20 -17.82 8.03
C THR A 98 15.23 -17.59 6.85
N HIS A 99 13.95 -17.92 6.97
CA HIS A 99 12.97 -17.78 5.88
C HIS A 99 11.68 -17.11 6.35
N GLY A 100 11.14 -16.22 5.51
CA GLY A 100 9.79 -15.67 5.62
C GLY A 100 8.78 -16.48 4.81
N VAL A 101 7.49 -16.14 4.96
CA VAL A 101 6.42 -16.70 4.13
C VAL A 101 5.39 -15.63 3.74
N ALA A 102 4.99 -15.67 2.48
CA ALA A 102 3.86 -14.93 1.95
C ALA A 102 2.88 -15.87 1.24
N TYR A 103 1.60 -15.48 1.21
CA TYR A 103 0.54 -16.22 0.55
C TYR A 103 -0.04 -15.38 -0.59
N TRP A 104 -0.13 -15.95 -1.79
CA TRP A 104 -0.73 -15.34 -2.97
C TRP A 104 -2.04 -16.04 -3.30
N PHE A 105 -3.09 -15.28 -3.56
CA PHE A 105 -4.40 -15.75 -4.00
C PHE A 105 -4.72 -15.08 -5.33
N MET A 106 -4.72 -15.84 -6.42
CA MET A 106 -4.82 -15.33 -7.79
C MET A 106 -6.17 -15.65 -8.43
N GLY A 107 -6.68 -14.73 -9.23
CA GLY A 107 -7.92 -14.90 -9.98
C GLY A 107 -9.19 -14.89 -9.13
N ILE A 108 -9.21 -14.18 -7.99
CA ILE A 108 -10.39 -14.08 -7.11
C ILE A 108 -11.52 -13.40 -7.89
N GLU A 109 -12.54 -14.16 -8.26
CA GLU A 109 -13.67 -13.68 -9.08
C GLU A 109 -14.79 -13.07 -8.22
N LEU A 110 -15.13 -11.80 -8.50
CA LEU A 110 -16.06 -10.99 -7.72
C LEU A 110 -16.99 -10.14 -8.62
N PRO A 111 -18.18 -9.76 -8.14
CA PRO A 111 -19.01 -8.77 -8.81
C PRO A 111 -18.31 -7.42 -9.01
N TYR A 112 -18.61 -6.73 -10.11
CA TYR A 112 -18.13 -5.37 -10.32
C TYR A 112 -18.70 -4.41 -9.26
N GLY A 113 -17.81 -3.61 -8.65
CA GLY A 113 -18.12 -2.77 -7.49
C GLY A 113 -17.77 -3.40 -6.14
N SER A 114 -17.25 -4.64 -6.12
CA SER A 114 -16.65 -5.21 -4.92
C SER A 114 -15.40 -4.45 -4.46
N THR A 115 -15.20 -4.43 -3.16
CA THR A 115 -14.17 -3.69 -2.44
C THR A 115 -12.97 -4.56 -2.10
N LEU A 116 -11.90 -3.95 -1.61
CA LEU A 116 -10.76 -4.69 -1.06
C LEU A 116 -11.19 -5.64 0.09
N MET A 117 -12.10 -5.19 0.96
CA MET A 117 -12.63 -6.03 2.04
C MET A 117 -13.42 -7.23 1.51
N ASP A 118 -14.28 -7.04 0.50
CA ASP A 118 -15.00 -8.15 -0.14
C ASP A 118 -14.02 -9.18 -0.72
N ALA A 119 -12.94 -8.72 -1.37
CA ALA A 119 -11.94 -9.61 -1.93
C ALA A 119 -11.18 -10.40 -0.84
N ILE A 120 -10.80 -9.75 0.27
CA ILE A 120 -10.18 -10.41 1.43
C ILE A 120 -11.11 -11.47 2.04
N GLU A 121 -12.41 -11.18 2.20
CA GLU A 121 -13.39 -12.16 2.72
C GLU A 121 -13.63 -13.34 1.75
N ASN A 122 -13.24 -13.19 0.48
CA ASN A 122 -13.47 -14.16 -0.59
C ASN A 122 -12.18 -14.78 -1.17
N ILE A 123 -11.02 -14.65 -0.51
CA ILE A 123 -9.73 -15.22 -0.97
C ILE A 123 -9.78 -16.72 -1.28
N HIS A 124 -10.63 -17.46 -0.58
CA HIS A 124 -10.89 -18.88 -0.80
C HIS A 124 -11.52 -19.20 -2.17
N LYS A 125 -12.01 -18.19 -2.91
CA LYS A 125 -12.52 -18.28 -4.29
C LYS A 125 -11.46 -18.01 -5.36
N ALA A 126 -10.20 -17.84 -4.99
CA ALA A 126 -9.10 -17.79 -5.95
C ALA A 126 -9.10 -19.04 -6.86
N GLU A 127 -8.60 -18.88 -8.09
CA GLU A 127 -8.37 -20.01 -8.99
C GLU A 127 -7.11 -20.80 -8.59
N ILE A 128 -6.11 -20.09 -8.07
CA ILE A 128 -4.80 -20.63 -7.67
C ILE A 128 -4.38 -19.94 -6.37
N ALA A 129 -3.82 -20.69 -5.43
CA ALA A 129 -3.05 -20.13 -4.34
C ALA A 129 -1.58 -20.55 -4.43
N GLU A 130 -0.68 -19.64 -4.08
CA GLU A 130 0.75 -19.90 -3.93
C GLU A 130 1.18 -19.60 -2.49
N MET A 131 1.88 -20.54 -1.85
CA MET A 131 2.74 -20.21 -0.72
C MET A 131 4.14 -19.89 -1.25
N ARG A 132 4.63 -18.69 -0.98
CA ARG A 132 5.96 -18.20 -1.36
C ARG A 132 6.86 -18.20 -0.12
N VAL A 133 7.88 -19.02 -0.11
CA VAL A 133 8.86 -19.12 0.99
C VAL A 133 10.16 -18.49 0.53
N TYR A 134 10.60 -17.43 1.22
CA TYR A 134 11.69 -16.57 0.78
C TYR A 134 12.81 -16.47 1.83
N ASP A 135 14.05 -16.27 1.39
CA ASP A 135 15.18 -16.04 2.30
C ASP A 135 15.07 -14.64 2.95
N LEU A 136 15.31 -14.53 4.25
CA LEU A 136 15.25 -13.26 4.98
C LEU A 136 16.45 -12.35 4.68
N ASP A 137 17.59 -12.91 4.28
CA ASP A 137 18.79 -12.15 3.90
C ASP A 137 18.74 -11.70 2.41
N ASP A 138 18.00 -12.40 1.55
CA ASP A 138 17.76 -12.04 0.13
C ASP A 138 16.34 -12.45 -0.32
N THR A 139 15.39 -11.53 -0.16
CA THR A 139 13.97 -11.79 -0.45
C THR A 139 13.64 -12.03 -1.93
N ALA A 140 14.59 -11.81 -2.85
CA ALA A 140 14.42 -12.15 -4.26
C ALA A 140 14.64 -13.66 -4.53
N VAL A 141 15.22 -14.39 -3.58
CA VAL A 141 15.38 -15.85 -3.63
C VAL A 141 14.20 -16.49 -2.89
N PHE A 142 13.29 -17.11 -3.65
CA PHE A 142 12.11 -17.76 -3.09
C PHE A 142 11.67 -19.01 -3.85
N GLU A 143 11.05 -19.93 -3.13
CA GLU A 143 10.35 -21.09 -3.67
C GLU A 143 8.84 -20.82 -3.73
N ARG A 144 8.18 -21.38 -4.74
CA ARG A 144 6.71 -21.32 -4.91
C ARG A 144 6.12 -22.70 -4.74
N VAL A 145 5.16 -22.83 -3.84
CA VAL A 145 4.36 -24.04 -3.64
C VAL A 145 2.93 -23.71 -4.04
N ILE A 146 2.41 -24.37 -5.08
CA ILE A 146 1.01 -24.24 -5.47
C ILE A 146 0.17 -25.05 -4.49
N GLU A 147 -0.81 -24.39 -3.88
CA GLU A 147 -1.72 -24.93 -2.87
C GLU A 147 -3.17 -24.81 -3.34
N ASP A 148 -4.06 -25.60 -2.73
CA ASP A 148 -5.50 -25.40 -2.85
C ASP A 148 -5.90 -24.15 -2.05
N PRO A 149 -6.55 -23.12 -2.64
CA PRO A 149 -7.04 -21.95 -1.90
C PRO A 149 -7.92 -22.29 -0.68
N GLN A 150 -8.56 -23.46 -0.66
CA GLN A 150 -9.37 -23.95 0.45
C GLN A 150 -8.53 -24.61 1.57
N SER A 151 -7.27 -24.98 1.32
CA SER A 151 -6.37 -25.54 2.35
C SER A 151 -5.76 -24.46 3.25
N ILE A 152 -5.59 -23.25 2.72
CA ILE A 152 -4.99 -22.12 3.43
C ILE A 152 -6.05 -21.41 4.26
N ASN A 153 -6.00 -21.61 5.58
CA ASN A 153 -6.88 -20.93 6.53
C ASN A 153 -6.19 -19.70 7.13
N LEU A 154 -6.53 -18.50 6.65
CA LEU A 154 -6.15 -17.23 7.27
C LEU A 154 -7.29 -16.72 8.17
N GLU A 155 -7.06 -16.64 9.49
CA GLU A 155 -8.01 -16.04 10.43
C GLU A 155 -7.87 -14.51 10.38
N ILE A 156 -8.73 -13.87 9.57
CA ILE A 156 -8.71 -12.43 9.35
C ILE A 156 -9.76 -11.74 10.23
N LYS A 157 -9.36 -10.72 10.99
CA LYS A 157 -10.27 -9.87 11.77
C LYS A 157 -10.24 -8.42 11.29
N PHE A 158 -11.43 -7.88 11.09
CA PHE A 158 -11.64 -6.47 10.82
C PHE A 158 -12.14 -5.75 12.08
N SER A 159 -11.60 -4.57 12.36
CA SER A 159 -12.10 -3.66 13.38
C SER A 159 -12.73 -2.43 12.75
N GLU A 160 -13.55 -1.70 13.51
CA GLU A 160 -14.29 -0.53 13.04
C GLU A 160 -13.95 0.69 13.89
N ILE A 161 -13.57 1.80 13.24
CA ILE A 161 -13.39 3.11 13.86
C ILE A 161 -14.22 4.11 13.04
N LEU A 162 -15.15 4.82 13.70
CA LEU A 162 -16.01 5.84 13.07
C LEU A 162 -16.73 5.35 11.80
N SER A 163 -17.22 4.10 11.82
CA SER A 163 -17.88 3.43 10.68
C SER A 163 -17.01 3.21 9.44
N ILE A 164 -15.69 3.29 9.58
CA ILE A 164 -14.72 2.76 8.62
C ILE A 164 -14.19 1.45 9.19
N LYS A 165 -14.35 0.34 8.46
CA LYS A 165 -13.69 -0.91 8.83
C LYS A 165 -12.29 -0.97 8.21
N TYR A 166 -11.38 -1.59 8.94
CA TYR A 166 -9.99 -1.79 8.53
C TYR A 166 -9.52 -3.17 8.98
N LEU A 167 -8.47 -3.67 8.33
CA LEU A 167 -7.80 -4.90 8.71
C LEU A 167 -7.03 -4.71 10.03
N ASP A 168 -7.43 -5.38 11.09
CA ASP A 168 -6.83 -5.25 12.43
C ASP A 168 -5.78 -6.34 12.67
N GLU A 169 -6.12 -7.58 12.29
CA GLU A 169 -5.39 -8.79 12.66
C GLU A 169 -5.49 -9.87 11.56
N ILE A 170 -4.39 -10.58 11.30
CA ILE A 170 -4.37 -11.86 10.57
C ILE A 170 -3.63 -12.89 11.41
N ASN A 171 -4.21 -14.07 11.64
CA ASN A 171 -3.61 -15.19 12.38
C ASN A 171 -3.03 -14.79 13.76
N GLY A 172 -3.71 -13.90 14.50
CA GLY A 172 -3.23 -13.40 15.79
C GLY A 172 -2.21 -12.25 15.72
N THR A 173 -1.68 -11.91 14.53
CA THR A 173 -0.76 -10.79 14.33
C THR A 173 -1.56 -9.50 14.15
N ARG A 174 -1.57 -8.67 15.18
CA ARG A 174 -2.37 -7.44 15.27
C ARG A 174 -1.52 -6.18 15.10
N SER A 175 -2.10 -5.15 14.47
CA SER A 175 -1.53 -3.79 14.46
C SER A 175 -1.26 -3.26 15.87
N ASP A 176 -0.08 -2.68 16.10
CA ASP A 176 0.34 -2.08 17.36
C ASP A 176 0.71 -0.58 17.17
N PRO A 177 -0.13 0.36 17.64
CA PRO A 177 0.14 1.79 17.59
C PRO A 177 1.38 2.24 18.38
N VAL A 178 1.89 1.44 19.34
CA VAL A 178 3.06 1.80 20.15
C VAL A 178 4.35 1.62 19.36
N THR A 179 4.44 0.54 18.58
CA THR A 179 5.57 0.26 17.68
C THR A 179 5.36 0.79 16.26
N MET A 180 4.18 1.34 15.96
CA MET A 180 3.73 1.76 14.62
C MET A 180 3.65 0.59 13.61
N ALA A 181 3.62 -0.66 14.09
CA ALA A 181 3.40 -1.85 13.27
C ALA A 181 1.94 -1.93 12.84
N GLN A 182 1.68 -2.10 11.55
CA GLN A 182 0.33 -2.13 10.99
C GLN A 182 0.26 -2.94 9.69
N TRP A 183 -0.96 -3.32 9.33
CA TRP A 183 -1.24 -3.87 8.01
C TRP A 183 -1.28 -2.73 6.97
N MET A 184 -0.36 -2.76 6.01
CA MET A 184 -0.21 -1.76 4.94
C MET A 184 -0.59 -2.35 3.59
N THR A 185 -1.42 -1.64 2.83
CA THR A 185 -1.87 -2.07 1.51
C THR A 185 -1.06 -1.41 0.40
N TYR A 186 -0.57 -2.25 -0.51
CA TYR A 186 0.18 -1.91 -1.70
C TYR A 186 -0.62 -2.34 -2.94
N PHE A 187 -0.66 -1.50 -3.97
CA PHE A 187 -1.29 -1.82 -5.26
C PHE A 187 -0.26 -1.80 -6.38
N TRP A 188 -0.39 -2.72 -7.33
CA TRP A 188 0.46 -2.71 -8.52
C TRP A 188 0.11 -1.52 -9.43
N ASN A 189 1.08 -0.63 -9.64
CA ASN A 189 0.97 0.46 -10.59
C ASN A 189 1.56 0.03 -11.95
N ALA A 190 0.68 -0.35 -12.88
CA ALA A 190 1.06 -0.77 -14.22
C ALA A 190 1.82 0.29 -15.05
N LYS A 191 1.70 1.57 -14.70
CA LYS A 191 2.40 2.68 -15.37
C LYS A 191 3.82 2.89 -14.83
N ALA A 192 4.02 2.64 -13.53
CA ALA A 192 5.34 2.69 -12.88
C ALA A 192 6.10 1.36 -12.97
N GLN A 193 5.40 0.25 -13.25
CA GLN A 193 5.91 -1.12 -13.16
C GLN A 193 6.50 -1.41 -11.76
N SER A 194 5.76 -0.99 -10.73
CA SER A 194 6.10 -1.20 -9.33
C SER A 194 4.84 -1.23 -8.47
N PHE A 195 4.95 -1.80 -7.26
CA PHE A 195 3.97 -1.53 -6.22
C PHE A 195 4.06 -0.07 -5.76
N ALA A 196 2.93 0.47 -5.32
CA ALA A 196 2.80 1.75 -4.63
C ALA A 196 2.10 1.53 -3.29
N TYR A 197 2.60 2.16 -2.22
CA TYR A 197 1.88 2.23 -0.94
C TYR A 197 0.70 3.16 -1.09
N ILE A 198 -0.50 2.74 -0.66
CA ILE A 198 -1.70 3.55 -0.85
C ILE A 198 -2.56 3.54 0.41
N THR A 199 -2.81 4.74 0.95
CA THR A 199 -3.78 4.95 2.03
C THR A 199 -5.20 4.86 1.47
N VAL A 200 -5.73 3.64 1.32
CA VAL A 200 -7.12 3.37 0.93
C VAL A 200 -7.99 3.05 2.15
N SER A 201 -9.30 3.32 2.06
CA SER A 201 -10.27 2.70 2.95
C SER A 201 -10.67 1.33 2.40
N SER A 202 -10.36 0.24 3.11
CA SER A 202 -10.63 -1.14 2.66
C SER A 202 -12.12 -1.40 2.37
N THR A 203 -13.04 -0.65 2.99
CA THR A 203 -14.50 -0.76 2.76
C THR A 203 -15.03 0.10 1.63
N ASN A 204 -14.29 1.13 1.20
CA ASN A 204 -14.79 2.13 0.25
C ASN A 204 -13.97 2.15 -1.05
N PHE A 205 -12.84 1.45 -1.08
CA PHE A 205 -12.02 1.30 -2.27
C PHE A 205 -12.51 0.10 -3.10
N GLU A 206 -13.25 0.41 -4.16
CA GLU A 206 -13.68 -0.55 -5.17
C GLU A 206 -12.51 -1.00 -6.04
N LEU A 207 -12.34 -2.32 -6.14
CA LEU A 207 -11.36 -2.94 -7.03
C LEU A 207 -11.85 -2.90 -8.48
N ALA A 208 -10.92 -3.07 -9.41
CA ALA A 208 -11.16 -3.28 -10.83
C ALA A 208 -10.59 -4.63 -11.29
N HIS A 209 -11.07 -5.10 -12.44
CA HIS A 209 -10.51 -6.27 -13.07
C HIS A 209 -9.00 -6.10 -13.33
N LYS A 210 -8.27 -7.14 -12.94
CA LYS A 210 -6.83 -7.32 -12.87
C LYS A 210 -6.11 -6.70 -11.68
N ASP A 211 -6.73 -5.87 -10.83
CA ASP A 211 -6.01 -5.28 -9.68
C ASP A 211 -5.22 -6.33 -8.88
N THR A 212 -3.90 -6.17 -8.81
CA THR A 212 -3.01 -6.94 -7.94
C THR A 212 -2.71 -6.11 -6.69
N VAL A 213 -2.96 -6.69 -5.52
CA VAL A 213 -2.84 -6.04 -4.22
C VAL A 213 -1.91 -6.87 -3.33
N VAL A 214 -1.09 -6.22 -2.52
CA VAL A 214 -0.25 -6.87 -1.50
C VAL A 214 -0.52 -6.21 -0.17
N ILE A 215 -0.81 -7.02 0.84
CA ILE A 215 -1.08 -6.58 2.20
C ILE A 215 0.06 -7.08 3.07
N ILE A 216 0.81 -6.16 3.66
CA ILE A 216 2.02 -6.48 4.44
C ILE A 216 1.83 -6.11 5.90
N TYR A 217 2.43 -6.85 6.82
CA TYR A 217 2.57 -6.42 8.22
C TYR A 217 3.97 -5.88 8.49
N ASP A 218 4.11 -4.58 8.74
CA ASP A 218 5.39 -4.00 9.13
C ASP A 218 5.22 -2.71 9.92
N ILE A 219 6.31 -2.22 10.50
CA ILE A 219 6.44 -0.85 11.01
C ILE A 219 6.19 0.11 9.85
N PHE A 220 5.44 1.19 10.11
CA PHE A 220 5.11 2.21 9.12
C PHE A 220 6.32 2.68 8.30
N GLY A 221 6.26 2.49 6.99
CA GLY A 221 7.37 2.75 6.05
C GLY A 221 8.09 1.49 5.55
N GLY A 222 7.76 0.32 6.11
CA GLY A 222 8.15 -0.98 5.57
C GLY A 222 7.55 -1.28 4.19
N TRP A 223 8.21 -2.17 3.43
CA TRP A 223 7.95 -2.45 2.02
C TRP A 223 7.76 -3.96 1.79
N PRO A 224 6.88 -4.40 0.85
CA PRO A 224 6.72 -5.82 0.55
C PRO A 224 8.04 -6.48 0.14
N ALA A 225 8.30 -7.69 0.64
CA ALA A 225 9.45 -8.50 0.23
C ALA A 225 9.52 -8.67 -1.30
N ASP A 226 10.70 -8.86 -1.89
CA ASP A 226 10.85 -8.92 -3.36
C ASP A 226 10.13 -10.13 -3.98
N CYS A 227 9.95 -11.23 -3.23
CA CYS A 227 9.09 -12.35 -3.60
C CYS A 227 7.59 -12.01 -3.66
N CYS A 228 7.17 -10.90 -3.06
CA CYS A 228 5.79 -10.39 -3.03
C CYS A 228 5.65 -9.23 -4.03
N SER A 229 6.62 -8.32 -4.04
CA SER A 229 6.65 -7.18 -4.95
C SER A 229 7.05 -7.56 -6.38
N GLY A 230 7.56 -8.78 -6.58
CA GLY A 230 7.82 -9.49 -7.86
C GLY A 230 8.93 -8.90 -8.73
N GLY A 231 9.53 -7.79 -8.31
CA GLY A 231 10.31 -6.93 -9.20
C GLY A 231 9.47 -6.46 -10.40
N ALA A 232 10.13 -5.90 -11.42
CA ALA A 232 9.44 -5.58 -12.68
C ALA A 232 9.03 -6.85 -13.46
N TRP A 233 9.81 -7.93 -13.33
CA TRP A 233 9.77 -9.08 -14.25
C TRP A 233 8.59 -10.03 -14.06
N GLU A 234 8.08 -10.20 -12.83
CA GLU A 234 6.90 -11.04 -12.60
C GLU A 234 5.62 -10.41 -13.19
N TYR A 235 5.65 -9.10 -13.37
CA TYR A 235 4.54 -8.31 -13.88
C TYR A 235 4.82 -7.68 -15.26
N ASP A 236 5.91 -8.08 -15.94
CA ASP A 236 6.19 -7.67 -17.34
C ASP A 236 5.07 -8.14 -18.30
N GLU A 237 4.38 -9.24 -17.98
CA GLU A 237 3.19 -9.72 -18.70
C GLU A 237 1.88 -9.04 -18.22
N TYR A 238 1.92 -8.26 -17.14
CA TYR A 238 0.77 -7.53 -16.60
C TYR A 238 0.41 -6.34 -17.48
N THR A 239 -0.38 -6.62 -18.51
CA THR A 239 -1.11 -5.61 -19.26
C THR A 239 -2.28 -5.09 -18.43
N GLY A 240 -1.97 -4.09 -17.59
CA GLY A 240 -2.96 -3.24 -16.92
C GLY A 240 -3.83 -2.44 -17.92
N PRO A 241 -4.75 -1.59 -17.43
CA PRO A 241 -5.62 -0.78 -18.28
C PRO A 241 -4.88 0.03 -19.35
N THR A 242 -5.24 -0.23 -20.63
CA THR A 242 -5.06 0.69 -21.76
C THR A 242 -6.29 1.58 -21.94
#